data_AF-A0A9R0HY65-F1
#
_entry.id   AF-A0A9R0HY65-F1
#
_cell.length_a   1.000
_cell.length_b   1.000
_cell.length_c   1.000
_cell.angle_alpha   90.00
_cell.angle_beta   90.00
_cell.angle_gamma   90.00
#
_symmetry.space_group_name_H-M   'P 1'
#
loop_
_entity.id
_entity.type
_entity.pdbx_description
1 polymer ?
#
loop_
_entity_poly.entity_id
_entity_poly.type
_entity_poly.pdbx_seq_one_letter_code
_entity_poly.pdbx_strand_id
1 'polypeptide(L)'
;MDSRPTGSYPLKAIQSLGLCLYPDGNKKENGENHISLYLKLISDIEGVKRFLDIIFNNDVDEILSITGIKEKRFCGAKKEWGLSRVISLKDFCEASNGFLKDDVCSFGVEVIFSAPIETTVATFTTTRELRSYNFTWKIPKFSKLKTPREYSPAFYLNRRS
;
A
#
# COMPACT_ATOMS: atom_id res chain seq x y z
N MET A 1 -35.85 -25.08 -23.44
CA MET A 1 -35.61 -24.43 -22.14
C MET A 1 -34.35 -25.04 -21.58
N ASP A 2 -33.32 -24.24 -21.34
CA ASP A 2 -32.08 -24.71 -20.73
C ASP A 2 -31.52 -23.58 -19.84
N SER A 3 -31.60 -23.78 -18.53
CA SER A 3 -31.35 -22.74 -17.54
C SER A 3 -29.86 -22.65 -17.23
N ARG A 4 -29.16 -21.73 -17.91
CA ARG A 4 -27.77 -21.39 -17.57
C ARG A 4 -27.69 -21.02 -16.08
N PRO A 5 -26.73 -21.56 -15.30
CA PRO A 5 -26.53 -21.13 -13.93
C PRO A 5 -26.00 -19.69 -13.93
N THR A 6 -26.87 -18.73 -13.66
CA THR A 6 -26.48 -17.35 -13.37
C THR A 6 -25.78 -17.32 -12.02
N GLY A 7 -24.46 -17.54 -12.05
CA GLY A 7 -23.56 -17.35 -10.93
C GLY A 7 -23.52 -15.89 -10.50
N SER A 8 -24.53 -15.46 -9.76
CA SER A 8 -24.56 -14.20 -9.04
C SER A 8 -23.57 -14.27 -7.87
N TYR A 9 -22.28 -14.07 -8.16
CA TYR A 9 -21.31 -13.80 -7.11
C TYR A 9 -21.78 -12.55 -6.33
N PRO A 10 -21.99 -12.64 -5.01
CA PRO A 10 -22.46 -11.50 -4.24
C PRO A 10 -21.44 -10.36 -4.34
N LEU A 11 -21.94 -9.14 -4.58
CA LEU A 11 -21.17 -7.89 -4.69
C LEU A 11 -20.58 -7.41 -3.34
N LYS A 12 -20.06 -8.33 -2.52
CA LYS A 12 -19.46 -8.13 -1.19
C LYS A 12 -18.10 -8.83 -1.09
N ALA A 13 -17.06 -8.23 -1.67
CA ALA A 13 -15.67 -8.64 -1.41
C ALA A 13 -14.66 -7.54 -1.79
N ILE A 14 -15.00 -6.26 -1.60
CA ILE A 14 -14.16 -5.15 -2.08
C ILE A 14 -13.99 -4.06 -1.02
N GLN A 15 -13.36 -4.47 0.07
CA GLN A 15 -12.69 -3.61 1.05
C GLN A 15 -11.34 -4.33 1.28
N SER A 16 -10.21 -3.72 1.65
CA SER A 16 -10.01 -3.06 2.94
C SER A 16 -8.49 -2.86 3.18
N LEU A 17 -7.84 -1.99 2.42
CA LEU A 17 -6.43 -1.66 2.67
C LEU A 17 -6.32 -0.36 3.47
N GLY A 18 -5.25 -0.24 4.24
CA GLY A 18 -4.86 0.99 4.92
C GLY A 18 -3.34 1.16 4.89
N LEU A 19 -2.90 2.41 4.71
CA LEU A 19 -1.50 2.79 4.83
C LEU A 19 -1.22 3.10 6.31
N CYS A 20 -0.22 2.45 6.87
CA CYS A 20 0.24 2.63 8.25
C CYS A 20 1.54 3.40 8.22
N LEU A 21 1.58 4.53 8.91
CA LEU A 21 2.80 5.30 9.15
C LEU A 21 3.33 4.95 10.54
N TYR A 22 4.64 4.75 10.65
CA TYR A 22 5.36 4.78 11.93
C TYR A 22 6.33 5.96 11.86
N PRO A 23 6.02 7.11 12.50
CA PRO A 23 6.83 8.33 12.39
C PRO A 23 8.27 8.11 12.84
N ASP A 24 8.47 7.54 14.03
CA ASP A 24 9.79 7.19 14.60
C ASP A 24 10.30 5.79 14.18
N GLY A 25 9.61 5.17 13.23
CA GLY A 25 9.97 3.88 12.65
C GLY A 25 9.51 2.64 13.42
N ASN A 26 9.36 1.54 12.68
CA ASN A 26 9.01 0.23 13.22
C ASN A 26 10.25 -0.46 13.82
N LYS A 27 10.48 -0.23 15.11
CA LYS A 27 11.60 -0.80 15.88
C LYS A 27 11.65 -2.34 15.85
N LYS A 28 10.51 -3.03 15.63
CA LYS A 28 10.46 -4.51 15.51
C LYS A 28 11.08 -5.04 14.21
N GLU A 29 11.24 -4.19 13.20
CA GLU A 29 11.89 -4.51 11.92
C GLU A 29 13.09 -3.58 11.66
N ASN A 30 13.77 -3.17 12.75
CA ASN A 30 14.97 -2.32 12.74
C ASN A 30 14.76 -0.96 12.05
N GLY A 31 13.55 -0.40 12.06
CA GLY A 31 13.20 0.87 11.42
C GLY A 31 13.64 2.15 12.15
N GLU A 32 14.43 2.03 13.22
CA GLU A 32 14.79 3.15 14.10
C GLU A 32 15.47 4.30 13.34
N ASN A 33 15.15 5.53 13.74
CA ASN A 33 15.60 6.78 13.10
C ASN A 33 15.21 6.92 11.62
N HIS A 34 14.22 6.15 11.16
CA HIS A 34 13.63 6.25 9.83
C HIS A 34 12.10 6.31 9.95
N ILE A 35 11.46 6.97 8.99
CA ILE A 35 10.04 6.76 8.77
C ILE A 35 9.85 5.35 8.19
N SER A 36 8.87 4.61 8.72
CA SER A 36 8.42 3.35 8.12
C SER A 36 7.00 3.48 7.59
N LEU A 37 6.74 2.82 6.46
CA LEU A 37 5.42 2.73 5.84
C LEU A 37 5.06 1.28 5.56
N TYR A 38 3.84 0.91 5.94
CA TYR A 38 3.30 -0.43 5.74
C TYR A 38 1.91 -0.39 5.15
N LEU A 39 1.67 -1.25 4.17
CA LEU A 39 0.34 -1.60 3.73
C LEU A 39 -0.22 -2.69 4.67
N LYS A 40 -1.36 -2.40 5.29
CA LYS A 40 -2.08 -3.31 6.17
C LYS A 40 -3.40 -3.73 5.56
N LEU A 41 -3.71 -5.01 5.75
CA LEU A 41 -5.01 -5.58 5.42
C LEU A 41 -5.95 -5.46 6.62
N ILE A 42 -7.08 -4.77 6.42
CA ILE A 42 -8.07 -4.43 7.45
C ILE A 42 -9.20 -5.49 7.51
N SER A 43 -9.50 -6.19 6.42
CA SER A 43 -10.40 -7.36 6.37
C SER A 43 -9.90 -8.39 5.35
N ASP A 44 -10.21 -9.68 5.56
CA ASP A 44 -9.59 -10.74 4.75
C ASP A 44 -10.07 -10.79 3.30
N ILE A 45 -9.12 -11.02 2.39
CA ILE A 45 -9.30 -11.26 0.95
C ILE A 45 -8.34 -12.37 0.54
N GLU A 46 -8.90 -13.55 0.28
CA GLU A 46 -8.15 -14.75 -0.07
C GLU A 46 -7.52 -14.69 -1.47
N GLY A 47 -6.50 -15.53 -1.69
CA GLY A 47 -5.99 -15.87 -3.03
C GLY A 47 -5.12 -14.83 -3.75
N VAL A 48 -5.28 -13.52 -3.49
CA VAL A 48 -4.65 -12.46 -4.29
C VAL A 48 -3.19 -12.19 -3.86
N LYS A 49 -2.28 -12.17 -4.85
CA LYS A 49 -0.90 -11.69 -4.71
C LYS A 49 -0.86 -10.18 -5.00
N ARG A 50 0.03 -9.45 -4.30
CA ARG A 50 0.15 -7.99 -4.43
C ARG A 50 1.61 -7.58 -4.62
N PHE A 51 1.84 -6.63 -5.51
CA PHE A 51 3.07 -5.84 -5.55
C PHE A 51 2.83 -4.52 -4.81
N LEU A 52 3.89 -3.96 -4.23
CA LEU A 52 3.81 -2.70 -3.50
C LEU A 52 4.95 -1.78 -3.90
N ASP A 53 4.60 -0.68 -4.55
CA ASP A 53 5.49 0.44 -4.80
C ASP A 53 5.08 1.58 -3.86
N ILE A 54 6.04 2.05 -3.07
CA ILE A 54 5.83 3.14 -2.11
C ILE A 54 6.31 4.42 -2.79
N ILE A 55 5.41 5.39 -2.91
CA ILE A 55 5.66 6.66 -3.58
C ILE A 55 5.78 7.74 -2.51
N PHE A 56 6.85 8.53 -2.54
CA PHE A 56 6.86 9.80 -1.83
C PHE A 56 6.57 10.94 -2.82
N ASN A 57 5.66 11.85 -2.47
CA ASN A 57 5.43 13.05 -3.27
C ASN A 57 6.12 14.27 -2.67
N ASN A 58 7.16 14.75 -3.34
CA ASN A 58 7.87 15.98 -3.03
C ASN A 58 7.18 17.19 -3.69
N ASP A 59 7.34 18.41 -3.18
CA ASP A 59 6.86 19.67 -3.80
C ASP A 59 7.53 19.97 -5.16
N VAL A 60 8.49 19.16 -5.59
CA VAL A 60 9.18 19.24 -6.90
C VAL A 60 8.41 18.46 -8.00
N ASP A 61 7.25 17.85 -7.68
CA ASP A 61 6.52 16.86 -8.51
C ASP A 61 7.36 15.59 -8.85
N GLU A 62 8.57 15.48 -8.31
CA GLU A 62 9.44 14.33 -8.48
C GLU A 62 8.99 13.21 -7.53
N ILE A 63 8.23 12.27 -8.09
CA ILE A 63 7.80 11.04 -7.43
C ILE A 63 9.04 10.19 -7.13
N LEU A 64 9.44 10.17 -5.85
CA LEU A 64 10.44 9.23 -5.36
C LEU A 64 9.78 7.87 -5.15
N SER A 65 9.83 7.05 -6.20
CA SER A 65 9.35 5.66 -6.19
C SER A 65 10.37 4.75 -5.50
N ILE A 66 10.07 4.29 -4.29
CA ILE A 66 10.84 3.28 -3.59
C ILE A 66 10.26 1.91 -3.93
N THR A 67 10.71 1.35 -5.05
CA THR A 67 10.39 -0.02 -5.51
C THR A 67 11.10 -1.06 -4.65
N GLY A 68 10.56 -1.28 -3.45
CA GLY A 68 11.20 -2.12 -2.42
C GLY A 68 10.68 -3.55 -2.33
N ILE A 69 9.53 -3.88 -2.92
CA ILE A 69 8.73 -5.03 -2.45
C ILE A 69 8.29 -6.00 -3.57
N LYS A 70 9.04 -7.12 -3.70
CA LYS A 70 8.64 -8.33 -4.43
C LYS A 70 7.28 -8.88 -3.97
N GLU A 71 6.58 -9.64 -4.83
CA GLU A 71 5.28 -10.30 -4.57
C GLU A 71 5.03 -10.63 -3.08
N LYS A 72 4.04 -9.96 -2.47
CA LYS A 72 3.58 -10.25 -1.12
C LYS A 72 2.22 -10.90 -1.11
N ARG A 73 2.15 -12.04 -0.42
CA ARG A 73 0.90 -12.69 -0.06
C ARG A 73 0.51 -12.23 1.34
N PHE A 74 -0.66 -11.59 1.44
CA PHE A 74 -1.32 -11.40 2.72
C PHE A 74 -2.03 -12.70 3.09
N CYS A 75 -1.99 -13.08 4.36
CA CYS A 75 -2.66 -14.27 4.89
C CYS A 75 -3.05 -14.04 6.36
N GLY A 76 -3.82 -14.95 6.96
CA GLY A 76 -4.22 -14.86 8.37
C GLY A 76 -3.05 -14.59 9.33
N ALA A 77 -1.88 -15.19 9.06
CA ALA A 77 -0.67 -15.04 9.86
C ALA A 77 0.17 -13.78 9.53
N LYS A 78 0.04 -13.18 8.34
CA LYS A 78 0.77 -11.97 7.95
C LYS A 78 -0.13 -11.01 7.16
N LYS A 79 -0.67 -10.03 7.89
CA LYS A 79 -1.62 -9.01 7.39
C LYS A 79 -1.00 -7.63 7.15
N GLU A 80 0.33 -7.49 7.30
CA GLU A 80 1.03 -6.21 7.17
C GLU A 80 2.36 -6.42 6.41
N TRP A 81 2.63 -5.57 5.43
CA TRP A 81 3.81 -5.62 4.56
C TRP A 81 4.26 -4.20 4.19
N GLY A 82 5.55 -3.91 4.25
CA GLY A 82 6.05 -2.56 4.07
C GLY A 82 7.57 -2.48 4.11
N LEU A 83 8.08 -1.26 4.27
CA LEU A 83 9.49 -0.95 4.43
C LEU A 83 9.72 -0.31 5.80
N SER A 84 10.60 -0.89 6.60
CA SER A 84 10.97 -0.33 7.91
C SER A 84 11.87 0.91 7.78
N ARG A 85 12.52 1.11 6.64
CA ARG A 85 13.40 2.25 6.36
C ARG A 85 13.05 2.86 5.01
N VAL A 86 12.01 3.70 4.99
CA VAL A 86 11.59 4.44 3.79
C VAL A 86 12.53 5.62 3.56
N ILE A 87 12.71 6.43 4.60
CA ILE A 87 13.55 7.62 4.60
C ILE A 87 14.10 7.83 6.02
N SER A 88 15.34 8.29 6.17
CA SER A 88 15.86 8.62 7.50
C SER A 88 15.19 9.88 8.05
N LEU A 89 15.02 9.98 9.37
CA LEU A 89 14.47 11.20 9.99
C LEU A 89 15.33 12.44 9.71
N LYS A 90 16.64 12.24 9.49
CA LYS A 90 17.55 13.31 9.08
C LYS A 90 17.19 13.84 7.69
N ASP A 91 17.08 12.95 6.71
CA ASP A 91 16.83 13.35 5.32
C ASP A 91 15.40 13.85 5.12
N PHE A 92 14.44 13.36 5.91
CA PHE A 92 13.05 13.83 5.91
C PHE A 92 12.90 15.26 6.46
N CYS A 93 13.65 15.61 7.51
CA CYS A 93 13.63 16.94 8.11
C CYS A 93 14.56 17.95 7.41
N GLU A 94 15.38 17.50 6.47
CA GLU A 94 16.27 18.37 5.69
C GLU A 94 15.46 19.14 4.64
N ALA A 95 15.40 20.47 4.78
CA ALA A 95 14.47 21.30 4.03
C ALA A 95 14.79 21.33 2.52
N SER A 96 16.06 21.16 2.14
CA SER A 96 16.48 21.09 0.72
C SER A 96 15.98 19.83 0.00
N ASN A 97 15.61 18.78 0.75
CA ASN A 97 15.04 17.57 0.18
C ASN A 97 13.52 17.65 -0.05
N GLY A 98 12.83 18.62 0.55
CA GLY A 98 11.41 18.91 0.30
C GLY A 98 10.37 17.89 0.82
N PHE A 99 10.78 16.85 1.56
CA PHE A 99 9.85 15.85 2.10
C PHE A 99 8.85 16.41 3.14
N LEU A 100 9.21 17.49 3.84
CA LEU A 100 8.38 18.13 4.86
C LEU A 100 8.33 19.65 4.62
N LYS A 101 7.13 20.17 4.37
CA LYS A 101 6.89 21.60 4.13
C LYS A 101 5.70 22.09 4.94
N ASP A 102 5.85 23.22 5.62
CA ASP A 102 4.79 23.84 6.44
C ASP A 102 4.14 22.86 7.45
N ASP A 103 4.94 21.93 7.98
CA ASP A 103 4.49 20.84 8.87
C ASP A 103 3.52 19.83 8.21
N VAL A 104 3.56 19.70 6.88
CA VAL A 104 2.77 18.80 6.05
C VAL A 104 3.69 17.91 5.20
N CYS A 105 3.33 16.63 5.06
CA CYS A 105 3.94 15.71 4.11
C CYS A 105 2.87 14.84 3.41
N SER A 106 3.24 14.21 2.29
CA SER A 106 2.34 13.39 1.47
C SER A 106 2.95 12.03 1.13
N PHE A 107 2.27 10.96 1.56
CA PHE A 107 2.68 9.59 1.27
C PHE A 107 1.76 8.96 0.24
N GLY A 108 2.34 8.31 -0.77
CA GLY A 108 1.65 7.59 -1.82
C GLY A 108 1.93 6.09 -1.77
N VAL A 109 1.02 5.30 -2.31
CA VAL A 109 1.23 3.87 -2.53
C VAL A 109 0.53 3.43 -3.81
N GLU A 110 1.27 2.74 -4.67
CA GLU A 110 0.74 2.03 -5.82
C GLU A 110 0.65 0.54 -5.48
N VAL A 111 -0.54 -0.04 -5.66
CA VAL A 111 -0.79 -1.46 -5.42
C VAL A 111 -1.24 -2.12 -6.71
N ILE A 112 -0.45 -3.09 -7.18
CA ILE A 112 -0.77 -3.90 -8.36
C ILE A 112 -1.22 -5.28 -7.88
N PHE A 113 -2.38 -5.71 -8.38
CA PHE A 113 -3.00 -6.99 -8.01
C PHE A 113 -2.77 -8.02 -9.11
N SER A 114 -2.10 -9.14 -8.78
CA SER A 114 -2.09 -10.32 -9.65
C SER A 114 -3.10 -11.35 -9.13
N ALA A 115 -4.07 -11.65 -10.00
CA ALA A 115 -5.18 -12.54 -9.70
C ALA A 115 -4.71 -14.00 -9.48
N PRO A 116 -5.43 -14.82 -8.70
CA PRO A 116 -4.96 -16.14 -8.24
C PRO A 116 -4.62 -17.07 -9.40
N ILE A 117 -3.46 -17.73 -9.34
CA ILE A 117 -3.04 -18.73 -10.33
C ILE A 117 -3.95 -19.95 -10.19
N GLU A 118 -4.79 -20.20 -11.20
CA GLU A 118 -5.45 -21.50 -11.34
C GLU A 118 -4.44 -22.46 -11.95
N THR A 119 -3.87 -23.34 -11.12
CA THR A 119 -2.94 -24.38 -11.57
C THR A 119 -3.70 -25.48 -12.30
N THR A 120 -3.76 -25.38 -13.62
CA THR A 120 -3.89 -26.54 -14.51
C THR A 120 -2.82 -26.42 -15.59
N VAL A 121 -2.04 -27.49 -15.77
CA VAL A 121 -0.79 -27.44 -16.55
C VAL A 121 -1.07 -27.57 -18.05
N ALA A 122 -1.08 -26.43 -18.76
CA ALA A 122 -0.60 -26.30 -20.14
C ALA A 122 -0.45 -24.80 -20.47
N THR A 123 0.74 -24.38 -20.90
CA THR A 123 1.08 -22.96 -21.17
C THR A 123 0.48 -22.44 -22.47
N PHE A 124 -0.16 -21.26 -22.45
CA PHE A 124 -0.06 -20.16 -23.45
C PHE A 124 -0.63 -18.85 -22.83
N THR A 125 -0.32 -17.69 -23.41
CA THR A 125 -0.19 -16.40 -22.69
C THR A 125 -0.74 -15.19 -23.48
N THR A 126 -1.13 -14.04 -22.90
CA THR A 126 -1.36 -13.65 -21.48
C THR A 126 -2.23 -12.36 -21.42
N THR A 127 -3.35 -12.37 -20.67
CA THR A 127 -4.13 -11.15 -20.29
C THR A 127 -4.91 -11.37 -18.99
N ARG A 128 -4.41 -10.84 -17.87
CA ARG A 128 -5.23 -10.53 -16.68
C ARG A 128 -4.94 -9.09 -16.30
N GLU A 129 -5.99 -8.31 -16.10
CA GLU A 129 -5.89 -6.88 -15.82
C GLU A 129 -4.97 -6.62 -14.62
N LEU A 130 -3.74 -6.16 -14.87
CA LEU A 130 -2.91 -5.53 -13.86
C LEU A 130 -3.55 -4.18 -13.55
N ARG A 131 -4.46 -4.18 -12.58
CA ARG A 131 -5.03 -2.94 -12.08
C ARG A 131 -4.05 -2.34 -11.08
N SER A 132 -3.36 -1.28 -11.49
CA SER A 132 -2.74 -0.36 -10.56
C SER A 132 -3.80 0.47 -9.86
N TYR A 133 -3.57 0.75 -8.58
CA TYR A 133 -4.39 1.66 -7.79
C TYR A 133 -3.46 2.53 -6.95
N ASN A 134 -3.56 3.84 -7.15
CA ASN A 134 -2.75 4.82 -6.45
C ASN A 134 -3.59 5.46 -5.34
N PHE A 135 -3.02 5.51 -4.13
CA PHE A 135 -3.64 6.16 -2.98
C PHE A 135 -2.64 7.13 -2.36
N THR A 136 -3.06 8.39 -2.18
CA THR A 136 -2.25 9.46 -1.56
C THR A 136 -2.88 9.90 -0.25
N TRP A 137 -2.09 9.93 0.81
CA TRP A 137 -2.48 10.37 2.14
C TRP A 137 -1.63 11.56 2.57
N LYS A 138 -2.29 12.70 2.79
CA LYS A 138 -1.67 13.92 3.32
C LYS A 138 -1.76 13.91 4.84
N ILE A 139 -0.65 14.22 5.50
CA ILE A 139 -0.53 14.21 6.97
C ILE A 139 -0.19 15.63 7.41
N PRO A 140 -1.19 16.40 7.88
CA PRO A 140 -0.97 17.75 8.39
C PRO A 140 -0.48 17.70 9.84
N LYS A 141 0.35 18.67 10.21
CA LYS A 141 0.92 18.84 11.55
C LYS A 141 1.82 17.66 11.98
N PHE A 142 2.65 17.15 11.08
CA PHE A 142 3.48 15.96 11.27
C PHE A 142 4.36 16.04 12.54
N SER A 143 5.00 17.18 12.79
CA SER A 143 5.84 17.45 13.98
C SER A 143 5.11 17.34 15.32
N LYS A 144 3.77 17.31 15.29
CA LYS A 144 2.91 17.23 16.48
C LYS A 144 2.39 15.82 16.73
N LEU A 145 2.72 14.86 15.87
CA LEU A 145 2.45 13.45 16.10
C LEU A 145 3.25 12.95 17.32
N LYS A 146 2.53 12.49 18.33
CA LYS A 146 3.08 11.84 19.54
C LYS A 146 2.73 10.35 19.60
N THR A 147 2.01 9.87 18.60
CA THR A 147 1.53 8.51 18.46
C THR A 147 2.62 7.66 17.81
N PRO A 148 2.85 6.43 18.29
CA PRO A 148 3.89 5.55 17.70
C PRO A 148 3.50 5.03 16.31
N ARG A 149 2.26 5.28 15.86
CA ARG A 149 1.71 4.87 14.57
C ARG A 149 0.49 5.72 14.22
N GLU A 150 0.31 5.99 12.94
CA GLU A 150 -0.89 6.60 12.38
C GLU A 150 -1.47 5.73 11.26
N TYR A 151 -2.77 5.86 11.00
CA TYR A 151 -3.49 5.08 10.01
C TYR A 151 -4.21 5.97 9.00
N SER A 152 -4.08 5.66 7.71
CA SER A 152 -4.97 6.24 6.70
C SER A 152 -6.42 5.78 6.93
N PRO A 153 -7.41 6.51 6.40
CA PRO A 153 -8.74 5.93 6.17
C PRO A 153 -8.63 4.60 5.42
N ALA A 154 -9.55 3.68 5.68
CA ALA A 154 -9.66 2.44 4.94
C ALA A 154 -10.08 2.74 3.49
N PHE A 155 -9.32 2.27 2.51
CA PHE A 155 -9.65 2.43 1.10
C PHE A 155 -10.14 1.11 0.46
N TYR A 156 -11.07 1.27 -0.47
CA TYR A 156 -11.89 0.21 -1.05
C TYR A 156 -11.70 0.18 -2.57
N LEU A 157 -11.34 -0.98 -3.13
CA LEU A 157 -10.74 -1.10 -4.47
C LEU A 157 -11.74 -1.48 -5.60
N ASN A 158 -12.89 -0.81 -5.71
CA ASN A 158 -13.81 -0.79 -6.89
C ASN A 158 -14.88 0.28 -6.66
N ARG A 159 -15.41 1.00 -7.66
CA ARG A 159 -15.81 0.64 -9.04
C ARG A 159 -15.34 1.70 -10.05
N ARG A 160 -15.56 1.42 -11.34
CA ARG A 160 -15.45 2.39 -12.46
C ARG A 160 -16.23 3.67 -12.14
N SER A 161 -15.63 4.83 -12.42
CA SER A 161 -16.32 6.10 -12.69
C SER A 161 -16.92 6.05 -14.10
#